data_AF-A0A6J6JD04-F1
#
_entry.id   AF-A0A6J6JD04-F1
#
_cell.length_a   1.000
_cell.length_b   1.000
_cell.length_c   1.000
_cell.angle_alpha   90.00
_cell.angle_beta   90.00
_cell.angle_gamma   90.00
#
_symmetry.space_group_name_H-M   'P 1'
#
loop_
_entity.id
_entity.type
_entity.pdbx_description
1 polymer ?
#
loop_
_entity_poly.entity_id
_entity_poly.type
_entity_poly.pdbx_seq_one_letter_code
_entity_poly.pdbx_strand_id
1 'polypeptide(L)' 'MVLTTITIGTLKVFDIVRTMTGGNFQTNVIANEMYSQTFRALNYGTGSALAIILFIGVVPIIWYNIRQLKLDRTER' A
#
# COMPACT_ATOMS: atom_id res chain seq x y z
N MET A 1 14.93 -22.15 7.39
CA MET A 1 14.39 -21.61 6.13
C MET A 1 13.08 -20.87 6.38
N VAL A 2 13.11 -19.78 7.14
CA VAL A 2 11.90 -19.00 7.51
C VAL A 2 12.16 -17.53 7.41
N LEU A 3 13.33 -17.11 7.89
CA LEU A 3 13.81 -15.75 7.70
C LEU A 3 13.78 -15.41 6.20
N THR A 4 14.25 -16.33 5.35
CA THR A 4 14.23 -16.19 3.89
C THR A 4 12.81 -16.03 3.33
N THR A 5 11.84 -16.82 3.80
CA THR A 5 10.44 -16.76 3.32
C THR A 5 9.75 -15.46 3.74
N ILE A 6 9.94 -15.02 4.98
CA ILE A 6 9.40 -13.77 5.50
C ILE A 6 10.00 -12.57 4.75
N THR A 7 11.32 -12.59 4.52
CA THR A 7 12.03 -11.56 3.75
C THR A 7 11.54 -11.48 2.31
N ILE A 8 11.28 -12.60 1.63
CA ILE A 8 10.73 -12.60 0.27
C ILE A 8 9.29 -12.04 0.25
N GLY A 9 8.48 -12.34 1.27
CA GLY A 9 7.12 -11.82 1.40
C GLY A 9 7.07 -10.30 1.58
N THR A 10 7.92 -9.74 2.44
CA THR A 10 8.01 -8.27 2.63
C THR A 10 8.57 -7.56 1.41
N LEU A 11 9.56 -8.14 0.73
CA LEU A 11 10.11 -7.60 -0.52
C LEU A 11 9.06 -7.57 -1.65
N LYS A 12 8.24 -8.62 -1.81
CA LYS A 12 7.16 -8.64 -2.81
C LYS A 12 6.11 -7.56 -2.58
N VAL A 13 5.71 -7.32 -1.33
CA VAL A 13 4.72 -6.27 -1.02
C VAL A 13 5.31 -4.88 -1.28
N PHE A 14 6.57 -4.66 -0.91
CA PHE A 14 7.27 -3.41 -1.21
C PHE A 14 7.43 -3.20 -2.72
N ASP A 15 7.82 -4.21 -3.47
CA ASP A 15 7.91 -4.13 -4.93
C ASP A 15 6.55 -3.91 -5.58
N ILE A 16 5.45 -4.52 -5.11
CA ILE A 16 4.10 -4.27 -5.64
C ILE A 16 3.66 -2.82 -5.41
N VAL A 17 3.86 -2.28 -4.19
CA VAL A 17 3.60 -0.87 -3.92
C VAL A 17 4.48 0.00 -4.80
N ARG A 18 5.79 -0.30 -4.86
CA ARG A 18 6.75 0.46 -5.65
C ARG A 18 6.47 0.40 -7.15
N THR A 19 6.00 -0.72 -7.70
CA THR A 19 5.66 -0.91 -9.12
C THR A 19 4.30 -0.31 -9.47
N MET A 20 3.32 -0.31 -8.56
CA MET A 20 2.14 0.55 -8.69
C MET A 20 2.51 2.04 -8.70
N THR A 21 3.70 2.40 -8.20
CA THR A 21 4.28 3.75 -8.28
C THR A 21 5.45 3.88 -9.26
N GLY A 22 5.75 2.84 -10.06
CA GLY A 22 7.11 2.56 -10.49
C GLY A 22 7.38 2.71 -11.98
N GLY A 23 7.89 3.88 -12.35
CA GLY A 23 8.81 4.01 -13.49
C GLY A 23 8.17 4.46 -14.79
N ASN A 24 8.38 5.75 -15.09
CA ASN A 24 8.19 6.44 -16.37
C ASN A 24 6.75 6.92 -16.68
N PHE A 25 6.60 8.24 -16.86
CA PHE A 25 5.39 9.00 -17.20
C PHE A 25 4.44 9.33 -16.05
N GLN A 26 4.55 10.56 -15.52
CA GLN A 26 3.41 11.41 -15.11
C GLN A 26 2.29 10.76 -14.26
N THR A 27 2.56 9.71 -13.50
CA THR A 27 1.56 9.02 -12.69
C THR A 27 1.65 9.57 -11.29
N ASN A 28 0.81 10.58 -11.04
CA ASN A 28 0.68 11.14 -9.72
C ASN A 28 0.04 10.09 -8.81
N VAL A 29 0.80 9.59 -7.83
CA VAL A 29 0.31 8.61 -6.86
C VAL A 29 -0.95 9.14 -6.18
N ILE A 30 -1.95 8.29 -5.95
CA ILE A 30 -3.20 8.69 -5.27
C ILE A 30 -2.90 9.39 -3.94
N ALA A 31 -1.84 8.95 -3.23
CA ALA A 31 -1.35 9.60 -2.02
C ALA A 31 -0.78 11.01 -2.25
N ASN A 32 -0.08 11.24 -3.36
CA ASN A 32 0.45 12.56 -3.69
C ASN A 32 -0.68 13.50 -4.14
N GLU A 33 -1.67 13.00 -4.88
CA GLU A 33 -2.84 13.82 -5.22
C GLU A 33 -3.72 14.12 -4.02
N MET A 34 -3.91 13.15 -3.13
CA MET A 34 -4.55 13.39 -1.84
C MET A 34 -3.84 14.53 -1.10
N TYR A 35 -2.51 14.47 -1.00
CA TYR A 35 -1.71 15.48 -0.32
C TYR A 35 -1.80 16.85 -1.02
N SER A 36 -1.68 16.87 -2.34
CA SER A 36 -1.81 18.09 -3.15
C SER A 36 -3.20 18.72 -2.98
N GLN A 37 -4.27 17.94 -3.11
CA GLN A 37 -5.63 18.46 -2.98
C GLN A 37 -5.96 18.91 -1.55
N THR A 38 -5.51 18.17 -0.54
CA THR A 38 -5.76 18.52 0.87
C THR A 38 -4.95 19.73 1.33
N PHE A 39 -3.66 19.79 1.01
CA PHE A 39 -2.73 20.75 1.61
C PHE A 39 -2.27 21.86 0.66
N ARG A 40 -2.28 21.65 -0.66
CA ARG A 40 -1.93 22.70 -1.64
C ARG A 40 -3.18 23.41 -2.16
N ALA A 41 -4.24 22.66 -2.46
CA ALA A 41 -5.50 23.22 -2.98
C ALA A 41 -6.52 23.54 -1.89
N LEU A 42 -6.25 23.20 -0.61
CA LEU A 42 -7.15 23.34 0.54
C LEU A 42 -8.53 22.70 0.31
N ASN A 43 -8.60 21.72 -0.60
CA ASN A 43 -9.80 20.98 -0.94
C ASN A 43 -9.83 19.68 -0.13
N TYR A 44 -10.23 19.81 1.12
CA TYR A 44 -10.34 18.71 2.06
C TYR A 44 -11.36 17.65 1.62
N GLY A 45 -12.38 18.03 0.85
CA GLY A 45 -13.41 17.10 0.35
C GLY A 45 -12.83 16.07 -0.61
N THR A 46 -12.16 16.53 -1.67
CA THR A 46 -11.51 15.63 -2.63
C THR A 46 -10.32 14.90 -2.00
N GLY A 47 -9.57 15.58 -1.14
CA GLY A 47 -8.52 14.97 -0.33
C GLY A 47 -9.02 13.77 0.50
N SER A 48 -10.14 13.94 1.21
CA SER A 48 -10.73 12.87 2.03
C SER A 48 -11.25 11.71 1.17
N ALA A 49 -11.84 12.00 0.01
CA ALA A 49 -12.29 10.96 -0.92
C ALA A 49 -11.12 10.10 -1.42
N LEU A 50 -10.00 10.74 -1.80
CA LEU A 50 -8.77 10.04 -2.19
C LEU A 50 -8.18 9.23 -1.03
N ALA A 51 -8.27 9.72 0.21
CA ALA A 51 -7.83 9.01 1.40
C ALA A 51 -8.63 7.73 1.65
N ILE A 52 -9.97 7.78 1.51
CA ILE A 52 -10.86 6.63 1.68
C ILE A 52 -10.55 5.56 0.61
N ILE A 53 -10.35 5.98 -0.65
CA ILE A 53 -10.00 5.07 -1.74
C ILE A 53 -8.67 4.36 -1.43
N LEU A 54 -7.67 5.12 -0.97
CA LEU A 54 -6.37 4.57 -0.58
C LEU A 54 -6.50 3.59 0.60
N PHE A 55 -7.32 3.92 1.59
CA PHE A 55 -7.59 3.08 2.74
C PHE A 55 -8.22 1.74 2.34
N ILE A 56 -9.24 1.76 1.47
CA ILE A 56 -9.88 0.54 0.95
C ILE A 56 -8.90 -0.31 0.12
N GLY A 57 -7.96 0.30 -0.60
CA GLY A 57 -6.93 -0.43 -1.33
C GLY A 57 -5.92 -1.13 -0.41
N VAL A 58 -5.52 -0.47 0.68
CA VAL A 58 -4.46 -0.96 1.57
C VAL A 58 -4.97 -1.98 2.61
N VAL A 59 -6.19 -1.81 3.11
CA VAL A 59 -6.77 -2.68 4.16
C VAL A 59 -6.77 -4.17 3.79
N PRO A 60 -7.21 -4.59 2.59
CA PRO A 60 -7.18 -5.99 2.17
C PRO A 60 -5.76 -6.53 2.11
N ILE A 61 -4.81 -5.74 1.60
CA ILE A 61 -3.40 -6.12 1.48
C ILE A 61 -2.83 -6.43 2.86
N ILE A 62 -3.08 -5.54 3.83
CA ILE A 62 -2.65 -5.73 5.22
C ILE A 62 -3.34 -6.96 5.84
N TRP A 63 -4.65 -7.14 5.63
CA TRP A 63 -5.36 -8.34 6.10
C TRP A 63 -4.69 -9.60 5.56
N TYR A 64 -4.56 -9.71 4.23
CA TYR A 64 -3.93 -10.87 3.60
C TYR A 64 -2.52 -11.10 4.14
N ASN A 65 -1.71 -10.04 4.29
CA ASN A 65 -0.37 -10.13 4.85
C ASN A 65 -0.36 -10.69 6.28
N ILE A 66 -1.22 -10.17 7.16
CA ILE A 66 -1.34 -10.66 8.55
C ILE A 66 -1.87 -12.09 8.61
N ARG A 67 -2.84 -12.45 7.76
CA ARG A 67 -3.38 -13.81 7.70
C ARG A 67 -2.31 -14.81 7.27
N GLN A 68 -1.52 -14.47 6.25
CA GLN A 68 -0.40 -15.30 5.79
C GLN A 68 0.65 -15.46 6.89
N LEU A 69 1.03 -14.37 7.57
CA LEU A 69 1.97 -14.42 8.70
C LEU A 69 1.49 -15.32 9.86
N LYS A 70 0.18 -15.39 10.11
CA LYS A 70 -0.41 -16.26 11.14
C LYS A 70 -0.44 -17.74 10.71
N LEU A 71 -0.73 -18.00 9.44
CA LEU A 71 -0.70 -19.35 8.86
C LEU A 71 0.72 -19.92 8.92
N ASP A 72 1.73 -19.15 8.47
CA ASP A 72 3.15 -19.54 8.49
C ASP A 72 3.68 -19.86 9.90
N ARG A 73 3.08 -19.29 10.95
CA ARG A 73 3.45 -19.55 12.35
C ARG A 73 2.77 -20.77 12.95
N THR A 74 1.63 -21.18 12.39
CA THR A 74 0.84 -22.32 12.91
C THR A 74 1.32 -23.66 12.35
N GLU A 75 1.97 -23.67 11.17
CA GLU A 75 2.58 -24.86 10.57
C GLU A 75 4.00 -25.19 11.11
N ARG A 76 4.35 -24.73 12.32
CA ARG A 76 5.67 -24.90 12.93
C ARG A 76 5.64 -25.53 14.31
#